data_AF-A0A661NJT5-F1
#
_entry.id   AF-A0A661NJT5-F1
#
_cell.length_a   1.000
_cell.length_b   1.000
_cell.length_c   1.000
_cell.angle_alpha   90.00
_cell.angle_beta   90.00
_cell.angle_gamma   90.00
#
_symmetry.space_group_name_H-M   'P 1'
#
loop_
_entity.id
_entity.type
_entity.pdbx_description
1 polymer ?
#
loop_
_entity_poly.entity_id
_entity_poly.type
_entity_poly.pdbx_seq_one_letter_code
_entity_poly.pdbx_strand_id
1 'polypeptide(L)'
;MQIRPLLTACLVVAAVVTLDPWTPLSGPAEAQASVAIAYSLEELVDASPQVVMVKALERRSLWETVADSRRIVTYTKCQVIQRVYGKTAKTIWVRTLGGAVGRIGQQVGGEAQFHIGRQSLVFLTATQEGTLVVSGSAQGHFPTVKPKKKGESPRLGLSPMLGAVLPRRGPSISAQALLLGQTLDQAIAKIAKTKRERDALRNKR
;
A
#
# COMPACT_ATOMS: atom_id res chain seq x y z
N MET A 1 -51.88 61.26 21.86
CA MET A 1 -51.84 60.10 20.94
C MET A 1 -50.71 59.18 21.40
N GLN A 2 -51.03 58.19 22.24
CA GLN A 2 -50.06 57.28 22.86
C GLN A 2 -50.00 55.98 22.05
N ILE A 3 -48.81 55.53 21.65
CA ILE A 3 -48.60 54.23 20.99
C ILE A 3 -47.64 53.41 21.88
N ARG A 4 -48.11 52.23 22.27
CA ARG A 4 -47.48 51.24 23.17
C ARG A 4 -46.41 50.41 22.44
N PRO A 5 -45.38 49.89 23.15
CA PRO A 5 -44.43 48.93 22.58
C PRO A 5 -44.97 47.49 22.69
N LEU A 6 -44.81 46.70 21.63
CA LEU A 6 -45.11 45.27 21.63
C LEU A 6 -43.82 44.47 21.77
N LEU A 7 -43.71 43.77 22.90
CA LEU A 7 -42.71 42.76 23.22
C LEU A 7 -42.91 41.53 22.32
N THR A 8 -41.90 41.17 21.54
CA THR A 8 -41.86 39.91 20.79
C THR A 8 -41.33 38.80 21.71
N ALA A 9 -42.20 37.88 22.11
CA ALA A 9 -41.83 36.67 22.83
C ALA A 9 -41.36 35.58 21.85
N CYS A 10 -40.12 35.14 21.97
CA CYS A 10 -39.60 33.96 21.26
C CYS A 10 -40.17 32.69 21.89
N LEU A 11 -40.90 31.91 21.08
CA LEU A 11 -41.43 30.59 21.43
C LEU A 11 -40.37 29.53 21.09
N VAL A 12 -39.80 28.88 22.11
CA VAL A 12 -38.90 27.73 21.94
C VAL A 12 -39.76 26.48 21.70
N VAL A 13 -39.70 25.91 20.49
CA VAL A 13 -40.30 24.62 20.18
C VAL A 13 -39.29 23.53 20.51
N ALA A 14 -39.55 22.75 21.56
CA ALA A 14 -38.83 21.53 21.85
C ALA A 14 -39.33 20.43 20.91
N ALA A 15 -38.49 20.00 19.96
CA ALA A 15 -38.78 18.86 19.11
C ALA A 15 -38.63 17.56 19.92
N VAL A 16 -39.75 16.90 20.22
CA VAL A 16 -39.75 15.54 20.78
C VAL A 16 -39.44 14.57 19.64
N VAL A 17 -38.23 14.01 19.65
CA VAL A 17 -37.82 12.96 18.72
C VAL A 17 -38.44 11.64 19.18
N THR A 18 -39.48 11.19 18.49
CA THR A 18 -40.02 9.84 18.65
C THR A 18 -39.04 8.85 18.03
N LEU A 19 -38.28 8.12 18.85
CA LEU A 19 -37.39 7.07 18.38
C LEU A 19 -38.23 5.91 17.84
N ASP A 20 -38.07 5.59 16.56
CA ASP A 20 -38.70 4.43 15.95
C ASP A 20 -38.18 3.13 16.61
N PRO A 21 -39.07 2.19 16.97
CA PRO A 21 -38.67 0.92 17.61
C PRO A 21 -37.84 0.00 16.70
N TRP A 22 -37.66 0.36 15.43
CA TRP A 22 -36.82 -0.36 14.47
C TRP A 22 -35.47 0.28 14.18
N THR A 23 -35.13 1.41 14.82
CA THR A 23 -33.75 1.92 14.71
C THR A 23 -32.81 0.97 15.45
N PRO A 24 -31.86 0.30 14.79
CA PRO A 24 -30.88 -0.50 15.51
C PRO A 24 -30.11 0.44 16.44
N LEU A 25 -30.21 0.19 17.76
CA LEU A 25 -29.42 0.81 18.83
C LEU A 25 -27.92 0.46 18.75
N SER A 26 -27.45 0.02 17.59
CA SER A 26 -26.04 -0.15 17.30
C SER A 26 -25.48 1.23 16.96
N GLY A 27 -24.79 1.85 17.93
CA GLY A 27 -23.93 3.00 17.66
C GLY A 27 -22.95 2.71 16.52
N PRO A 28 -22.33 3.73 15.91
CA PRO A 28 -21.39 3.53 14.82
C PRO A 28 -20.31 2.52 15.25
N ALA A 29 -20.21 1.40 14.52
CA ALA A 29 -19.17 0.43 14.76
C ALA A 29 -17.81 1.11 14.63
N GLU A 30 -16.89 0.84 15.55
CA GLU A 30 -15.53 1.41 15.48
C GLU A 30 -14.89 1.01 14.15
N ALA A 31 -14.62 2.01 13.31
CA ALA A 31 -13.83 1.82 12.10
C ALA A 31 -12.36 1.74 12.49
N GLN A 32 -11.82 0.52 12.54
CA GLN A 32 -10.40 0.27 12.75
C GLN A 32 -9.62 0.70 11.49
N ALA A 33 -9.10 1.93 11.48
CA ALA A 33 -8.27 2.45 10.40
C ALA A 33 -6.78 2.28 10.76
N SER A 34 -6.04 1.53 9.94
CA SER A 34 -4.58 1.44 10.08
C SER A 34 -3.92 2.69 9.51
N VAL A 35 -3.08 3.36 10.31
CA VAL A 35 -2.27 4.50 9.87
C VAL A 35 -0.85 4.02 9.61
N ALA A 36 -0.29 4.34 8.44
CA ALA A 36 1.09 4.02 8.09
C ALA A 36 1.93 5.29 7.95
N ILE A 37 3.19 5.22 8.38
CA ILE A 37 4.21 6.27 8.14
C ILE A 37 4.96 5.91 6.86
N ALA A 38 5.31 6.94 6.07
CA ALA A 38 6.06 6.76 4.84
C ALA A 38 7.46 6.18 5.09
N TYR A 39 7.76 5.07 4.43
CA TYR A 39 9.12 4.52 4.40
C TYR A 39 10.04 5.45 3.61
N SER A 40 11.25 5.66 4.13
CA SER A 40 12.33 6.23 3.33
C SER A 40 12.86 5.20 2.32
N LEU A 41 13.60 5.66 1.32
CA LEU A 41 14.21 4.73 0.36
C LEU A 41 15.24 3.82 1.03
N GLU A 42 16.01 4.36 1.97
CA GLU A 42 16.99 3.63 2.77
C GLU A 42 16.32 2.53 3.58
N GLU A 43 15.17 2.81 4.20
CA GLU A 43 14.44 1.83 5.00
C GLU A 43 13.85 0.71 4.15
N LEU A 44 13.29 1.02 2.98
CA LEU A 44 12.84 -0.02 2.05
C LEU A 44 14.01 -0.87 1.57
N VAL A 45 15.15 -0.25 1.27
CA VAL A 45 16.36 -0.95 0.84
C VAL A 45 16.89 -1.87 1.95
N ASP A 46 16.93 -1.39 3.19
CA ASP A 46 17.39 -2.16 4.35
C ASP A 46 16.43 -3.31 4.68
N ALA A 47 15.12 -3.08 4.56
CA ALA A 47 14.09 -4.10 4.80
C ALA A 47 13.99 -5.14 3.67
N SER A 48 14.66 -4.94 2.53
CA SER A 48 14.48 -5.75 1.32
C SER A 48 15.78 -6.37 0.85
N PRO A 49 15.98 -7.68 1.11
CA PRO A 49 17.11 -8.44 0.58
C PRO A 49 17.18 -8.45 -0.96
N GLN A 50 16.05 -8.25 -1.65
CA GLN A 50 15.97 -8.25 -3.11
C GLN A 50 14.98 -7.21 -3.63
N VAL A 51 15.34 -6.59 -4.77
CA VAL A 51 14.48 -5.67 -5.51
C VAL A 51 14.46 -6.08 -6.96
N VAL A 52 13.27 -6.28 -7.49
CA VAL A 52 13.07 -6.84 -8.83
C VAL A 52 11.93 -6.15 -9.55
N MET A 53 12.05 -6.11 -10.88
CA MET A 53 10.96 -5.76 -11.79
C MET A 53 10.27 -7.05 -12.21
N VAL A 54 8.96 -7.12 -12.02
CA VAL A 54 8.18 -8.34 -12.27
C VAL A 54 7.00 -8.08 -13.19
N LYS A 55 6.54 -9.12 -13.89
CA LYS A 55 5.23 -9.19 -14.54
C LYS A 55 4.36 -10.23 -13.83
N ALA A 56 3.18 -9.83 -13.37
CA ALA A 56 2.23 -10.76 -12.78
C ALA A 56 1.63 -11.68 -13.87
N LEU A 57 1.69 -12.99 -13.66
CA LEU A 57 1.26 -14.01 -14.62
C LEU A 57 -0.09 -14.61 -14.24
N GLU A 58 -0.20 -15.07 -13.01
CA GLU A 58 -1.41 -15.69 -12.46
C GLU A 58 -1.52 -15.38 -10.97
N ARG A 59 -2.72 -15.51 -10.43
CA ARG A 59 -2.97 -15.35 -9.00
C ARG A 59 -4.01 -16.35 -8.53
N ARG A 60 -3.83 -16.82 -7.31
CA ARG A 60 -4.80 -17.66 -6.61
C ARG A 60 -4.96 -17.18 -5.18
N SER A 61 -6.19 -17.16 -4.70
CA SER A 61 -6.49 -16.81 -3.32
C SER A 61 -6.94 -18.04 -2.56
N LEU A 62 -6.55 -18.12 -1.28
CA LEU A 62 -6.98 -19.15 -0.37
C LEU A 62 -7.05 -18.62 1.06
N TRP A 63 -7.71 -19.37 1.94
CA TRP A 63 -7.72 -19.08 3.36
C TRP A 63 -6.45 -19.61 4.00
N GLU A 64 -5.72 -18.75 4.71
CA GLU A 64 -4.59 -19.13 5.56
C GLU A 64 -4.74 -18.52 6.95
N THR A 65 -4.12 -19.15 7.94
CA THR A 65 -3.95 -18.54 9.26
C THR A 65 -2.69 -17.70 9.23
N VAL A 66 -2.81 -16.39 9.46
CA VAL A 66 -1.71 -15.42 9.48
C VAL A 66 -1.75 -14.69 10.82
N ALA A 67 -0.65 -14.80 11.59
CA ALA A 67 -0.53 -14.18 12.93
C ALA A 67 -1.80 -14.36 13.76
N ASP A 68 -2.21 -15.63 13.94
CA ASP A 68 -3.36 -16.07 14.75
C ASP A 68 -4.76 -15.76 14.20
N SER A 69 -4.87 -15.15 13.03
CA SER A 69 -6.17 -14.85 12.40
C SER A 69 -6.32 -15.53 11.04
N ARG A 70 -7.51 -16.08 10.78
CA ARG A 70 -7.84 -16.64 9.46
C ARG A 70 -8.10 -15.50 8.49
N ARG A 71 -7.31 -15.40 7.42
CA ARG A 71 -7.38 -14.35 6.40
C ARG A 71 -7.38 -14.95 5.00
N ILE A 72 -8.03 -14.27 4.07
CA ILE A 72 -7.77 -14.54 2.65
C ILE A 72 -6.39 -13.98 2.33
N VAL A 73 -5.55 -14.82 1.72
CA VAL A 73 -4.28 -14.42 1.12
C VAL A 73 -4.34 -14.65 -0.38
N THR A 74 -3.57 -13.89 -1.13
CA THR A 74 -3.41 -14.06 -2.58
C THR A 74 -1.95 -14.33 -2.90
N TYR A 75 -1.69 -15.46 -3.53
CA TYR A 75 -0.40 -15.77 -4.14
C TYR A 75 -0.41 -15.33 -5.59
N THR A 76 0.47 -14.41 -5.94
CA THR A 76 0.68 -13.98 -7.32
C THR A 76 1.98 -14.56 -7.84
N LYS A 77 1.90 -15.32 -8.93
CA LYS A 77 3.08 -15.77 -9.67
C LYS A 77 3.58 -14.63 -10.54
N CYS A 78 4.86 -14.35 -10.40
CA CYS A 78 5.52 -13.23 -11.03
C CYS A 78 6.71 -13.73 -11.84
N GLN A 79 6.77 -13.35 -13.11
CA GLN A 79 7.98 -13.48 -13.91
C GLN A 79 8.91 -12.33 -13.57
N VAL A 80 10.15 -12.63 -13.19
CA VAL A 80 11.18 -11.60 -12.99
C VAL A 80 11.71 -11.16 -14.35
N ILE A 81 11.46 -9.90 -14.69
CA ILE A 81 11.91 -9.28 -15.94
C ILE A 81 13.34 -8.78 -15.80
N GLN A 82 13.62 -8.12 -14.67
CA GLN A 82 14.92 -7.53 -14.38
C GLN A 82 15.17 -7.58 -12.88
N ARG A 83 16.41 -7.91 -12.49
CA ARG A 83 16.85 -7.81 -11.10
C ARG A 83 17.56 -6.47 -10.93
N VAL A 84 17.17 -5.70 -9.91
CA VAL A 84 17.90 -4.50 -9.50
C VAL A 84 19.07 -4.90 -8.62
N TYR A 85 18.77 -5.69 -7.57
CA TYR A 85 19.76 -6.38 -6.76
C TYR A 85 19.14 -7.57 -6.04
N GLY A 86 20.00 -8.39 -5.42
CA GLY A 86 19.58 -9.59 -4.68
C GLY A 86 19.51 -10.83 -5.56
N LYS A 87 19.39 -11.99 -4.91
CA LYS A 87 19.26 -13.29 -5.59
C LYS A 87 17.77 -13.64 -5.69
N THR A 88 17.30 -13.89 -6.91
CA THR A 88 15.90 -14.23 -7.18
C THR A 88 15.80 -15.20 -8.35
N ALA A 89 14.94 -16.21 -8.23
CA ALA A 89 14.59 -17.11 -9.31
C ALA A 89 13.95 -16.36 -10.50
N LYS A 90 13.93 -16.98 -11.69
CA LYS A 90 13.27 -16.38 -12.88
C LYS A 90 11.76 -16.20 -12.70
N THR A 91 11.15 -17.04 -11.85
CA THR A 91 9.74 -16.99 -11.51
C THR A 91 9.63 -17.14 -10.00
N ILE A 92 8.79 -16.30 -9.39
CA ILE A 92 8.57 -16.26 -7.94
C ILE A 92 7.08 -16.22 -7.63
N TRP A 93 6.72 -16.66 -6.43
CA TRP A 93 5.40 -16.45 -5.87
C TRP A 93 5.50 -15.38 -4.78
N VAL A 94 4.66 -14.35 -4.88
CA VAL A 94 4.56 -13.27 -3.89
C VAL A 94 3.19 -13.37 -3.22
N ARG A 95 3.18 -13.44 -1.89
CA ARG A 95 1.97 -13.45 -1.08
C ARG A 95 1.59 -12.02 -0.69
N THR A 96 0.30 -11.70 -0.82
CA THR A 96 -0.32 -10.46 -0.32
C THR A 96 -1.57 -10.81 0.47
N LEU A 97 -1.95 -9.99 1.44
CA LEU A 97 -3.22 -10.16 2.14
C LEU A 97 -4.42 -9.71 1.28
N GLY A 98 -5.58 -10.31 1.55
CA GLY A 98 -6.80 -10.09 0.77
C GLY A 98 -6.89 -10.95 -0.49
N GLY A 99 -7.97 -10.77 -1.24
CA GLY A 99 -8.32 -11.58 -2.41
C GLY A 99 -9.78 -12.01 -2.38
N ALA A 100 -10.11 -13.07 -3.12
CA ALA A 100 -11.45 -13.63 -3.11
C ALA A 100 -11.43 -15.16 -3.19
N VAL A 101 -12.22 -15.83 -2.35
CA VAL A 101 -12.40 -17.29 -2.34
C VAL A 101 -13.89 -17.58 -2.46
N GLY A 102 -14.28 -18.20 -3.57
CA GLY A 102 -15.69 -18.43 -3.90
C GLY A 102 -16.44 -17.10 -4.00
N ARG A 103 -17.44 -16.89 -3.13
CA ARG A 103 -18.25 -15.65 -3.08
C ARG A 103 -17.74 -14.63 -2.07
N ILE A 104 -16.70 -14.94 -1.30
CA ILE A 104 -16.19 -14.09 -0.23
C ILE A 104 -14.97 -13.33 -0.74
N GLY A 105 -15.06 -12.00 -0.78
CA GLY A 105 -13.96 -11.10 -1.03
C GLY A 105 -13.45 -10.46 0.26
N GLN A 106 -12.14 -10.27 0.36
CA GLN A 106 -11.51 -9.51 1.43
C GLN A 106 -10.54 -8.51 0.81
N GLN A 107 -10.74 -7.23 1.12
CA GLN A 107 -9.81 -6.17 0.77
C GLN A 107 -9.02 -5.76 2.01
N VAL A 108 -7.71 -5.57 1.85
CA VAL A 108 -6.83 -5.11 2.93
C VAL A 108 -6.20 -3.81 2.47
N GLY A 109 -6.57 -2.70 3.14
CA GLY A 109 -5.99 -1.39 2.88
C GLY A 109 -4.50 -1.38 3.21
N GLY A 110 -3.72 -0.63 2.42
CA GLY A 110 -2.26 -0.57 2.58
C GLY A 110 -1.50 -1.79 2.05
N GLU A 111 -2.19 -2.78 1.47
CA GLU A 111 -1.55 -3.98 0.93
C GLU A 111 -1.13 -3.82 -0.55
N ALA A 112 -0.05 -4.47 -0.96
CA ALA A 112 0.34 -4.49 -2.38
C ALA A 112 -0.71 -5.22 -3.23
N GLN A 113 -1.04 -4.65 -4.39
CA GLN A 113 -2.01 -5.25 -5.31
C GLN A 113 -1.42 -5.43 -6.70
N PHE A 114 -1.28 -6.70 -7.09
CA PHE A 114 -0.80 -7.08 -8.42
C PHE A 114 -1.98 -7.25 -9.40
N HIS A 115 -1.82 -6.70 -10.60
CA HIS A 115 -2.75 -6.92 -11.71
C HIS A 115 -2.11 -7.80 -12.76
N ILE A 116 -2.80 -8.87 -13.14
CA ILE A 116 -2.32 -9.83 -14.14
C ILE A 116 -1.97 -9.12 -15.46
N GLY A 117 -0.83 -9.51 -16.04
CA GLY A 117 -0.27 -8.92 -17.25
C GLY A 117 0.43 -7.58 -17.04
N ARG A 118 0.35 -6.96 -15.86
CA ARG A 118 1.02 -5.70 -15.54
C ARG A 118 2.39 -5.94 -14.94
N GLN A 119 3.25 -4.95 -15.15
CA GLN A 119 4.59 -4.95 -14.60
C GLN A 119 4.70 -3.98 -13.42
N SER A 120 5.49 -4.35 -12.42
CA SER A 120 5.74 -3.56 -11.21
C SER A 120 7.17 -3.75 -10.73
N LEU A 121 7.79 -2.66 -10.24
CA LEU A 121 9.00 -2.74 -9.44
C LEU A 121 8.60 -3.03 -8.00
N VAL A 122 9.21 -4.05 -7.39
CA VAL A 122 8.85 -4.52 -6.06
C VAL A 122 10.07 -4.73 -5.18
N PHE A 123 9.93 -4.25 -3.95
CA PHE A 123 10.81 -4.50 -2.83
C PHE A 123 10.31 -5.74 -2.10
N LEU A 124 11.15 -6.79 -1.99
CA LEU A 124 10.73 -8.07 -1.47
C LEU A 124 11.56 -8.49 -0.27
N THR A 125 10.88 -9.12 0.67
CA THR A 125 11.47 -9.83 1.80
C THR A 125 10.79 -11.19 1.96
N ALA A 126 11.41 -12.09 2.73
CA ALA A 126 10.83 -13.38 3.06
C ALA A 126 10.25 -13.32 4.48
N THR A 127 9.10 -13.96 4.69
CA THR A 127 8.63 -14.26 6.04
C THR A 127 9.56 -15.27 6.71
N GLN A 128 9.35 -15.51 8.02
CA GLN A 128 10.09 -16.54 8.75
C GLN A 128 9.93 -17.94 8.12
N GLU A 129 8.79 -18.19 7.47
CA GLU A 129 8.47 -19.43 6.74
C GLU A 129 9.06 -19.47 5.32
N GLY A 130 9.80 -18.43 4.90
CA GLY A 130 10.40 -18.34 3.56
C GLY A 130 9.47 -17.84 2.46
N THR A 131 8.22 -17.47 2.78
CA THR A 131 7.27 -16.94 1.79
C THR A 131 7.64 -15.52 1.41
N LEU A 132 7.76 -15.23 0.10
CA LEU A 132 8.05 -13.87 -0.36
C LEU A 132 6.83 -12.97 -0.20
N VAL A 133 7.05 -11.79 0.37
CA VAL A 133 6.07 -10.72 0.56
C VAL A 133 6.67 -9.39 0.12
N VAL A 134 5.83 -8.39 -0.10
CA VAL A 134 6.29 -7.03 -0.42
C VAL A 134 6.70 -6.31 0.87
N SER A 135 7.93 -5.82 0.92
CA SER A 135 8.44 -5.05 2.06
C SER A 135 7.64 -3.75 2.21
N GLY A 136 7.14 -3.48 3.42
CA GLY A 136 6.28 -2.32 3.67
C GLY A 136 4.93 -2.38 2.92
N SER A 137 4.48 -3.58 2.53
CA SER A 137 3.19 -3.80 1.86
C SER A 137 3.05 -2.92 0.59
N ALA A 138 1.99 -2.11 0.46
CA ALA A 138 1.81 -1.24 -0.71
C ALA A 138 2.95 -0.23 -0.91
N GLN A 139 3.71 0.13 0.14
CA GLN A 139 4.79 1.11 0.04
C GLN A 139 5.99 0.60 -0.77
N GLY A 140 6.22 -0.72 -0.79
CA GLY A 140 7.27 -1.37 -1.58
C GLY A 140 6.84 -1.81 -2.97
N HIS A 141 5.62 -1.46 -3.41
CA HIS A 141 5.07 -1.85 -4.71
C HIS A 141 4.87 -0.62 -5.61
N PHE A 142 5.55 -0.62 -6.76
CA PHE A 142 5.51 0.49 -7.73
C PHE A 142 5.10 -0.05 -9.12
N PRO A 143 3.80 -0.03 -9.46
CA PRO A 143 3.34 -0.46 -10.77
C PRO A 143 3.87 0.47 -11.87
N THR A 144 4.13 -0.09 -13.05
CA THR A 144 4.48 0.74 -14.19
C THR A 144 3.26 1.41 -14.80
N VAL A 145 3.43 2.69 -15.14
CA VAL A 145 2.51 3.47 -15.95
C VAL A 145 3.05 3.47 -17.38
N LYS A 146 2.13 3.32 -18.34
CA LYS A 146 2.49 3.36 -19.77
C LYS A 146 3.26 4.65 -20.10
N PRO A 147 4.31 4.57 -20.91
CA PRO A 147 5.01 5.75 -21.37
C PRO A 147 4.08 6.64 -22.19
N LYS A 148 4.31 7.96 -22.16
CA LYS A 148 3.49 8.93 -22.91
C LYS A 148 3.78 8.87 -24.41
N LYS A 149 5.01 8.50 -24.78
CA LYS A 149 5.44 8.33 -26.17
C LYS A 149 6.01 6.93 -26.38
N LYS A 150 5.85 6.41 -27.60
CA LYS A 150 6.45 5.13 -27.99
C LYS A 150 7.98 5.25 -27.96
N GLY A 151 8.65 4.31 -27.29
CA GLY A 151 10.11 4.31 -27.13
C GLY A 151 10.62 4.92 -25.82
N GLU A 152 9.78 5.57 -25.02
CA GLU A 152 10.17 6.00 -23.67
C GLU A 152 10.09 4.84 -22.66
N SER A 153 11.02 4.81 -21.70
CA SER A 153 10.97 3.89 -20.57
C SER A 153 9.70 4.11 -19.74
N PRO A 154 9.04 3.05 -19.25
CA PRO A 154 7.87 3.19 -18.41
C PRO A 154 8.21 3.95 -17.13
N ARG A 155 7.20 4.61 -16.54
CA ARG A 155 7.35 5.37 -15.29
C ARG A 155 6.78 4.59 -14.12
N LEU A 156 7.30 4.82 -12.93
CA LEU A 156 6.75 4.24 -11.71
C LEU A 156 5.51 5.00 -11.24
N GLY A 157 4.45 4.26 -10.95
CA GLY A 157 3.18 4.74 -10.44
C GLY A 157 2.96 4.39 -8.97
N LEU A 158 1.85 4.88 -8.43
CA LEU A 158 1.42 4.62 -7.07
C LEU A 158 0.79 3.22 -6.96
N SER A 159 1.07 2.51 -5.87
CA SER A 159 0.35 1.26 -5.58
C SER A 159 -1.16 1.55 -5.44
N PRO A 160 -2.07 0.74 -6.05
CA PRO A 160 -3.51 1.04 -6.06
C PRO A 160 -4.15 1.14 -4.67
N MET A 161 -3.64 0.39 -3.71
CA MET A 161 -4.22 0.25 -2.37
C MET A 161 -3.39 0.93 -1.28
N LEU A 162 -2.46 1.82 -1.63
CA LEU A 162 -1.59 2.49 -0.66
C LEU A 162 -2.37 3.24 0.42
N GLY A 163 -3.50 3.86 0.05
CA GLY A 163 -4.25 4.73 0.96
C GLY A 163 -3.48 6.00 1.33
N ALA A 164 -3.95 6.68 2.37
CA ALA A 164 -3.24 7.82 2.95
C ALA A 164 -2.09 7.32 3.83
N VAL A 165 -0.88 7.81 3.54
CA VAL A 165 0.32 7.52 4.33
C VAL A 165 0.79 8.83 4.93
N LEU A 166 1.02 8.83 6.24
CA LEU A 166 1.49 10.02 6.92
C LEU A 166 2.92 10.34 6.48
N PRO A 167 3.22 11.63 6.27
CA PRO A 167 4.58 12.04 5.95
C PRO A 167 5.50 11.66 7.09
N ARG A 168 6.68 11.18 6.74
CA ARG A 168 7.77 10.97 7.69
C ARG A 168 8.25 12.33 8.22
N ARG A 169 8.53 12.41 9.51
CA ARG A 169 9.27 13.53 10.12
C ARG A 169 10.76 13.16 10.19
N GLY A 170 11.64 14.07 9.78
CA GLY A 170 13.10 13.85 9.82
C GLY A 170 13.78 14.18 8.49
N PRO A 171 15.11 13.95 8.38
CA PRO A 171 15.90 14.39 7.23
C PRO A 171 15.73 13.50 5.98
N SER A 172 15.14 12.31 6.12
CA SER A 172 15.04 11.32 5.05
C SER A 172 13.80 11.52 4.18
N ILE A 173 14.00 11.47 2.86
CA ILE A 173 12.93 11.61 1.87
C ILE A 173 12.22 10.25 1.69
N SER A 174 10.89 10.27 1.58
CA SER A 174 10.13 9.03 1.34
C SER A 174 10.49 8.39 0.01
N ALA A 175 10.44 7.06 -0.04
CA ALA A 175 10.64 6.32 -1.28
C ALA A 175 9.63 6.75 -2.37
N GLN A 176 8.39 7.04 -1.97
CA GLN A 176 7.35 7.55 -2.85
C GLN A 176 7.75 8.88 -3.50
N ALA A 177 8.23 9.85 -2.72
CA ALA A 177 8.67 11.14 -3.25
C ALA A 177 9.88 11.00 -4.19
N LEU A 178 10.77 10.03 -3.96
CA LEU A 178 11.96 9.83 -4.79
C LEU A 178 11.72 9.05 -6.09
N LEU A 179 10.75 8.12 -6.08
CA LEU A 179 10.57 7.13 -7.14
C LEU A 179 9.33 7.39 -8.00
N LEU A 180 8.25 7.95 -7.46
CA LEU A 180 7.03 8.15 -8.23
C LEU A 180 7.26 9.10 -9.42
N GLY A 181 6.68 8.74 -10.56
CA GLY A 181 6.80 9.48 -11.81
C GLY A 181 8.18 9.40 -12.48
N GLN A 182 9.21 8.89 -11.81
CA GLN A 182 10.53 8.66 -12.42
C GLN A 182 10.43 7.58 -13.50
N THR A 183 11.32 7.65 -14.49
CA THR A 183 11.46 6.51 -15.43
C THR A 183 12.03 5.31 -14.69
N LEU A 184 11.75 4.11 -15.19
CA LEU A 184 12.25 2.87 -14.62
C LEU A 184 13.78 2.90 -14.44
N ASP A 185 14.51 3.36 -15.46
CA ASP A 185 15.98 3.41 -15.42
C ASP A 185 16.50 4.37 -14.35
N GLN A 186 15.87 5.55 -14.22
CA GLN A 186 16.21 6.53 -13.18
C GLN A 186 15.94 5.96 -11.78
N ALA A 187 14.80 5.30 -11.60
CA ALA A 187 14.44 4.67 -10.34
C ALA A 187 15.43 3.57 -9.96
N ILE A 188 15.77 2.68 -10.90
CA ILE A 188 16.75 1.61 -10.72
C ILE A 188 18.12 2.19 -10.33
N ALA A 189 18.58 3.24 -11.01
CA ALA A 189 19.85 3.89 -10.70
C ALA A 189 19.87 4.47 -9.27
N LYS A 190 18.78 5.12 -8.83
CA LYS A 190 18.63 5.64 -7.46
C LYS A 190 18.67 4.50 -6.44
N ILE A 191 17.87 3.45 -6.64
CA ILE A 191 17.81 2.29 -5.75
C ILE A 191 19.18 1.61 -5.62
N ALA A 192 19.87 1.38 -6.74
CA ALA A 192 21.20 0.77 -6.75
C ALA A 192 22.26 1.65 -6.09
N LYS A 193 22.17 2.99 -6.24
CA LYS A 193 23.02 3.94 -5.52
C LYS A 193 22.79 3.82 -4.01
N THR A 194 21.54 3.93 -3.55
CA THR A 194 21.20 3.82 -2.13
C THR A 194 21.68 2.49 -1.55
N LYS A 195 21.48 1.37 -2.25
CA LYS A 195 21.98 0.06 -1.80
C LYS A 195 23.49 0.05 -1.54
N ARG A 196 24.29 0.61 -2.44
CA ARG A 196 25.75 0.68 -2.29
C ARG A 196 26.15 1.55 -1.10
N GLU A 197 25.49 2.68 -0.91
CA GLU A 197 25.72 3.57 0.24
C GLU A 197 25.39 2.87 1.56
N ARG A 198 24.26 2.15 1.62
CA ARG A 198 23.86 1.36 2.80
C ARG A 198 24.84 0.22 3.12
N ASP A 199 25.30 -0.50 2.11
CA ASP A 199 26.30 -1.56 2.29
C ASP A 199 27.64 -1.03 2.79
N ALA A 200 28.09 0.10 2.24
CA ALA A 200 29.32 0.74 2.68
C ALA A 200 29.24 1.21 4.15
N LEU A 201 28.08 1.70 4.59
CA LEU A 201 27.86 2.07 5.99
C LEU A 201 27.82 0.86 6.92
N ARG A 202 27.28 -0.28 6.48
CA ARG A 202 27.24 -1.50 7.28
C ARG A 202 28.63 -2.12 7.48
N ASN A 203 29.48 -2.08 6.46
CA ASN A 203 30.83 -2.65 6.53
C ASN A 203 31.82 -1.83 7.37
N LYS A 204 31.47 -0.60 7.75
CA LYS A 204 32.28 0.27 8.63
C LYS A 204 31.97 0.08 10.11
N ARG A 205 30.93 -0.68 10.46
CA ARG A 205 30.53 -1.00 11.83
C ARG A 205 31.05 -2.38 12.20
#